data_AF-A0A336LHB2-F1
#
_entry.id   AF-A0A336LHB2-F1
#
_cell.length_a   1.000
_cell.length_b   1.000
_cell.length_c   1.000
_cell.angle_alpha   90.00
_cell.angle_beta   90.00
_cell.angle_gamma   90.00
#
_symmetry.space_group_name_H-M   'P 1'
#
loop_
_entity.id
_entity.type
_entity.pdbx_description
1 polymer ?
#
loop_
_entity_poly.entity_id
_entity_poly.type
_entity_poly.pdbx_seq_one_letter_code
_entity_poly.pdbx_strand_id
1 'polypeptide(L)'
;MFDVSVKHARDVGAVSSNDIIAAIYNDTLRIYGVQFHPEVDLSQNGKQMLSNFLFGICNLSPSYTMQSRKELCVKHIKDVVGKNKVLVLVSGGVDSAVCAALVRHALEPDQIIAVHIDNGFMRHEESANVEKSLRNIGINLI
;
A
#
# COMPACT_ATOMS: atom_id res chain seq x y z
N MET A 1 8.40 -20.07 -33.79
CA MET A 1 9.36 -20.60 -32.80
C MET A 1 10.12 -19.40 -32.26
N PHE A 2 9.77 -18.90 -31.07
CA PHE A 2 10.50 -17.81 -30.46
C PHE A 2 11.77 -18.39 -29.86
N ASP A 3 12.91 -18.19 -30.52
CA ASP A 3 14.22 -18.44 -29.93
C ASP A 3 14.49 -17.32 -28.90
N VAL A 4 13.90 -17.47 -27.72
CA VAL A 4 14.34 -16.70 -26.54
C VAL A 4 15.63 -17.38 -26.09
N SER A 5 16.71 -17.11 -26.83
CA SER A 5 18.04 -17.48 -26.40
C SER A 5 18.26 -16.84 -25.04
N VAL A 6 18.27 -17.68 -23.99
CA VAL A 6 18.41 -17.23 -22.61
C VAL A 6 19.87 -16.89 -22.35
N LYS A 7 20.37 -15.86 -23.02
CA LYS A 7 21.80 -15.49 -23.11
C LYS A 7 22.48 -15.26 -21.77
N HIS A 8 21.70 -15.12 -20.70
CA HIS A 8 22.17 -14.83 -19.36
C HIS A 8 21.71 -15.84 -18.30
N ALA A 9 20.87 -16.83 -18.63
CA ALA A 9 20.61 -17.91 -17.67
C ALA A 9 21.81 -18.84 -17.60
N ARG A 10 22.15 -19.23 -16.38
CA ARG A 10 23.22 -20.16 -16.12
C ARG A 10 22.68 -21.56 -15.85
N ASP A 11 21.61 -21.63 -15.04
CA ASP A 11 21.05 -22.89 -14.55
C ASP A 11 19.51 -22.88 -14.59
N VAL A 12 18.92 -24.08 -14.63
CA VAL A 12 17.47 -24.31 -14.59
C VAL A 12 17.05 -24.48 -13.13
N GLY A 13 16.11 -23.64 -12.67
CA GLY A 13 15.58 -23.66 -11.30
C GLY A 13 14.30 -24.47 -11.13
N ALA A 14 13.50 -24.63 -12.20
CA ALA A 14 12.27 -25.42 -12.17
C ALA A 14 11.87 -25.87 -13.58
N VAL A 15 11.20 -27.03 -13.64
CA VAL A 15 10.59 -27.59 -14.85
C VAL A 15 9.14 -27.96 -14.53
N SER A 16 8.23 -27.64 -15.45
CA SER A 16 6.81 -27.99 -15.31
C SER A 16 6.55 -29.48 -15.59
N SER A 17 5.32 -29.95 -15.32
CA SER A 17 4.90 -31.33 -15.64
C SER A 17 4.90 -31.68 -17.13
N ASN A 18 5.00 -30.68 -18.02
CA ASN A 18 5.05 -30.84 -19.47
C ASN A 18 6.46 -30.61 -20.02
N ASP A 19 7.50 -30.76 -19.19
CA ASP A 19 8.92 -30.60 -19.55
C ASP A 19 9.31 -29.20 -20.04
N ILE A 20 8.50 -28.18 -19.74
CA ILE A 20 8.81 -26.77 -20.03
C ILE A 20 9.65 -26.19 -18.90
N ILE A 21 10.77 -25.55 -19.23
CA ILE A 21 11.59 -24.76 -18.30
C ILE A 21 10.70 -23.65 -17.71
N ALA A 22 10.43 -23.73 -16.41
CA ALA A 22 9.52 -22.84 -15.70
C ALA A 22 10.25 -21.81 -14.82
N ALA A 23 11.53 -22.04 -14.51
CA ALA A 23 12.38 -21.06 -13.85
C ALA A 23 13.85 -21.21 -14.27
N ILE A 24 14.54 -20.07 -14.32
CA ILE A 24 15.95 -19.93 -14.65
C ILE A 24 16.61 -18.98 -13.64
N TYR A 25 17.90 -19.16 -13.40
CA TYR A 25 18.64 -18.22 -12.57
C TYR A 25 20.10 -18.09 -13.00
N ASN A 26 20.71 -17.00 -12.54
CA ASN A 26 22.14 -16.73 -12.61
C ASN A 26 22.54 -15.96 -11.36
N ASP A 27 23.13 -16.65 -10.38
CA ASP A 27 23.53 -16.04 -9.10
C ASP A 27 24.65 -15.01 -9.27
N THR A 28 25.53 -15.19 -10.26
CA THR A 28 26.63 -14.26 -10.54
C THR A 28 26.09 -12.90 -11.01
N LEU A 29 25.10 -12.91 -11.91
CA LEU A 29 24.45 -11.71 -12.41
C LEU A 29 23.25 -11.28 -11.55
N ARG A 30 22.87 -12.11 -10.58
CA ARG A 30 21.69 -11.96 -9.72
C ARG A 30 20.39 -11.78 -10.51
N ILE A 31 20.26 -12.55 -11.59
CA ILE A 31 19.07 -12.58 -12.44
C ILE A 31 18.29 -13.85 -12.12
N TYR A 32 17.00 -13.69 -11.82
CA TYR A 32 16.10 -14.79 -11.48
C TYR A 32 14.83 -14.60 -12.29
N GLY A 33 14.45 -15.62 -13.06
CA GLY A 33 13.29 -15.59 -13.94
C GLY A 33 12.35 -16.75 -13.64
N VAL A 34 11.06 -16.46 -13.55
CA VAL A 34 9.99 -17.45 -13.42
C VAL A 34 8.95 -17.21 -14.51
N GLN A 35 8.40 -18.28 -15.07
CA GLN A 35 7.42 -18.21 -16.17
C GLN A 35 5.96 -18.14 -15.68
N PHE A 36 5.76 -18.30 -14.37
CA PHE A 36 4.47 -18.22 -13.68
C PHE A 36 4.41 -16.97 -12.79
N HIS A 37 3.24 -16.72 -12.18
CA HIS A 37 2.94 -15.55 -11.37
C HIS A 37 3.09 -15.84 -9.87
N PRO A 38 4.25 -15.57 -9.22
CA PRO A 38 4.40 -15.77 -7.78
C PRO A 38 3.61 -14.76 -6.93
N GLU A 39 3.04 -13.72 -7.53
CA GLU A 39 2.26 -12.68 -6.87
C GLU A 39 0.79 -13.06 -6.61
N VAL A 40 0.26 -14.09 -7.29
CA VAL A 40 -1.13 -14.51 -7.13
C VAL A 40 -1.30 -15.57 -6.05
N ASP A 41 -2.44 -15.55 -5.35
CA ASP A 41 -2.75 -16.48 -4.26
C ASP A 41 -2.78 -17.96 -4.68
N LEU A 42 -3.03 -18.23 -5.97
CA LEU A 42 -3.01 -19.59 -6.53
C LEU A 42 -1.61 -20.23 -6.50
N SER A 43 -0.55 -19.42 -6.42
CA SER A 43 0.82 -19.90 -6.26
C SER A 43 1.10 -20.16 -4.79
N GLN A 44 0.89 -21.39 -4.32
CA GLN A 44 0.96 -21.78 -2.89
C GLN A 44 2.19 -21.23 -2.13
N ASN A 45 3.36 -21.19 -2.78
CA ASN A 45 4.61 -20.69 -2.19
C ASN A 45 5.07 -19.34 -2.78
N GLY A 46 4.25 -18.66 -3.58
CA GLY A 46 4.62 -17.44 -4.30
C GLY A 46 5.08 -16.31 -3.38
N LYS A 47 4.38 -16.11 -2.26
CA LYS A 47 4.78 -15.14 -1.22
C LYS A 47 6.15 -15.46 -0.60
N GLN A 48 6.46 -16.74 -0.38
CA GLN A 48 7.77 -17.16 0.13
C GLN A 48 8.87 -16.89 -0.91
N MET A 49 8.59 -17.13 -2.20
CA MET A 49 9.54 -16.84 -3.28
C MET A 49 9.87 -15.35 -3.36
N LEU A 50 8.85 -14.48 -3.31
CA LEU A 50 9.03 -13.03 -3.29
C LEU A 50 9.80 -12.58 -2.04
N SER A 51 9.51 -13.18 -0.88
CA SER A 51 10.24 -12.92 0.38
C SER A 51 11.72 -13.28 0.26
N ASN A 52 12.04 -14.46 -0.25
CA ASN A 52 13.43 -14.90 -0.49
C ASN A 52 14.16 -13.95 -1.44
N PHE A 53 13.47 -13.50 -2.50
CA PHE A 53 14.05 -12.55 -3.45
C PHE A 53 14.32 -11.19 -2.81
N LEU A 54 13.34 -10.59 -2.13
CA LEU A 54 13.48 -9.26 -1.54
C LEU A 54 14.49 -9.22 -0.39
N PHE A 55 14.43 -10.19 0.53
CA PHE A 55 15.20 -10.15 1.78
C PHE A 55 16.46 -11.00 1.75
N GLY A 56 16.45 -12.14 1.05
CA GLY A 56 17.62 -13.02 0.95
C GLY A 56 18.55 -12.68 -0.20
N ILE A 57 17.99 -12.37 -1.38
CA ILE A 57 18.79 -12.01 -2.56
C ILE A 57 19.08 -10.50 -2.51
N CYS A 58 18.06 -9.65 -2.64
CA CYS A 58 18.19 -8.19 -2.67
C CYS A 58 18.70 -7.57 -1.36
N ASN A 59 18.73 -8.32 -0.25
CA ASN A 59 19.15 -7.83 1.07
C ASN A 59 18.42 -6.55 1.50
N LEU A 60 17.15 -6.42 1.12
CA LEU A 60 16.33 -5.30 1.59
C LEU A 60 16.02 -5.47 3.07
N SER A 61 15.78 -4.37 3.77
CA SER A 61 15.25 -4.40 5.13
C SER A 61 13.72 -4.29 5.08
N PRO A 62 12.97 -5.02 5.93
CA PRO A 62 11.50 -4.93 6.00
C PRO A 62 11.04 -3.65 6.72
N SER A 63 11.60 -2.50 6.35
CA SER A 63 11.33 -1.20 6.98
C SER A 63 10.09 -0.51 6.43
N TYR A 64 9.55 -0.93 5.28
CA TYR A 64 8.34 -0.37 4.68
C TYR A 64 7.07 -0.90 5.40
N THR A 65 6.86 -0.41 6.61
CA THR A 65 5.75 -0.80 7.50
C THR A 65 4.68 0.28 7.60
N MET A 66 3.47 -0.07 8.05
CA MET A 66 2.43 0.94 8.27
C MET A 66 2.83 1.99 9.32
N GLN A 67 3.58 1.58 10.35
CA GLN A 67 4.06 2.50 11.39
C GLN A 67 5.04 3.54 10.82
N SER A 68 6.08 3.09 10.13
CA SER A 68 7.07 4.01 9.52
C SER A 68 6.43 4.94 8.49
N ARG A 69 5.50 4.43 7.67
CA ARG A 69 4.75 5.23 6.70
C ARG A 69 3.86 6.27 7.38
N LYS A 70 3.19 5.91 8.47
CA LYS A 70 2.38 6.85 9.25
C LYS A 70 3.25 7.98 9.79
N GLU A 71 4.38 7.67 10.40
CA GLU A 71 5.32 8.66 10.95
C GLU A 71 5.84 9.61 9.87
N LEU A 72 6.28 9.06 8.73
CA LEU A 72 6.75 9.84 7.59
C LEU A 72 5.65 10.75 7.02
N CYS A 73 4.42 10.24 6.90
CA CYS A 73 3.30 11.00 6.38
C CYS A 73 2.88 12.13 7.35
N VAL A 74 2.82 11.86 8.65
CA VAL A 74 2.53 12.89 9.67
C VAL A 74 3.57 14.01 9.62
N LYS A 75 4.86 13.65 9.54
CA LYS A 75 5.93 14.63 9.39
C LYS A 75 5.75 15.46 8.13
N HIS A 76 5.50 14.79 7.00
CA HIS A 76 5.29 15.47 5.72
C HIS A 76 4.10 16.44 5.76
N ILE A 77 2.97 16.04 6.35
CA ILE A 77 1.80 16.91 6.53
C ILE A 77 2.16 18.14 7.35
N LYS A 78 2.86 17.98 8.48
CA LYS A 78 3.30 19.10 9.33
C LYS A 78 4.22 20.06 8.56
N ASP A 79 5.19 19.53 7.83
CA ASP A 79 6.17 20.30 7.08
C ASP A 79 5.51 21.11 5.94
N VAL A 80 4.55 20.50 5.23
CA VAL A 80 3.85 21.13 4.09
C VAL A 80 2.80 22.13 4.56
N VAL A 81 2.01 21.80 5.58
CA VAL A 81 0.91 22.66 6.04
C VAL A 81 1.42 23.80 6.90
N GLY A 82 2.42 23.55 7.75
CA GLY A 82 2.92 24.51 8.71
C GLY A 82 1.80 25.05 9.61
N LYS A 83 1.56 26.36 9.54
CA LYS A 83 0.53 27.06 10.33
C LYS A 83 -0.78 27.31 9.57
N ASN A 84 -0.87 26.84 8.33
CA ASN A 84 -2.07 27.06 7.51
C ASN A 84 -3.22 26.17 7.98
N LYS A 85 -4.43 26.53 7.54
CA LYS A 85 -5.62 25.69 7.70
C LYS A 85 -5.76 24.73 6.51
N VAL A 86 -6.36 23.58 6.76
CA VAL A 86 -6.65 22.54 5.77
C VAL A 86 -8.14 22.29 5.74
N LEU A 87 -8.71 22.30 4.54
CA LEU A 87 -10.08 21.87 4.27
C LEU A 87 -10.08 20.40 3.87
N VAL A 88 -10.88 19.58 4.55
CA VAL A 88 -11.07 18.16 4.24
C VAL A 88 -12.55 17.92 3.96
N LEU A 89 -12.86 17.50 2.73
CA LEU A 89 -14.20 17.05 2.35
C LEU A 89 -14.33 15.56 2.67
N VAL A 90 -15.17 15.22 3.64
CA VAL A 90 -15.40 13.85 4.09
C VAL A 90 -16.64 13.31 3.39
N SER A 91 -16.48 12.33 2.50
CA SER A 91 -17.60 11.73 1.78
C SER A 91 -18.31 10.63 2.57
N GLY A 92 -17.66 10.10 3.61
CA GLY A 92 -18.10 8.91 4.35
C GLY A 92 -17.38 7.62 3.94
N GLY A 93 -16.67 7.64 2.81
CA GLY A 93 -15.78 6.56 2.41
C GLY A 93 -14.54 6.46 3.31
N VAL A 94 -14.02 5.23 3.46
CA VAL A 94 -12.86 4.90 4.31
C VAL A 94 -11.66 5.79 4.01
N ASP A 95 -11.36 6.05 2.73
CA ASP A 95 -10.20 6.86 2.34
C ASP A 95 -10.29 8.30 2.90
N SER A 96 -11.46 8.93 2.75
CA SER A 96 -11.69 10.30 3.25
C SER A 96 -11.69 10.37 4.78
N ALA A 97 -12.21 9.34 5.44
CA ALA A 97 -12.23 9.24 6.90
C ALA A 97 -10.82 9.02 7.48
N VAL A 98 -10.02 8.13 6.88
CA VAL A 98 -8.63 7.90 7.27
C VAL A 98 -7.79 9.15 6.98
N CYS A 99 -8.02 9.83 5.86
CA CYS A 99 -7.38 11.11 5.56
C CYS A 99 -7.67 12.15 6.66
N ALA A 100 -8.94 12.35 7.02
CA ALA A 100 -9.34 13.26 8.09
C ALA A 100 -8.69 12.88 9.43
N ALA A 101 -8.68 11.59 9.78
CA ALA A 101 -8.05 11.10 11.01
C ALA A 101 -6.52 11.32 11.01
N LEU A 102 -5.86 11.12 9.87
CA LEU A 102 -4.41 11.32 9.74
C LEU A 102 -4.03 12.80 9.83
N VAL A 103 -4.81 13.68 9.18
CA VAL A 103 -4.66 15.14 9.30
C VAL A 103 -4.88 15.58 10.74
N ARG A 104 -5.90 15.05 11.43
CA ARG A 104 -6.13 15.31 12.85
C ARG A 104 -5.01 14.84 13.76
N HIS A 105 -4.38 13.71 13.42
CA HIS A 105 -3.22 13.23 14.15
C HIS A 105 -1.96 14.09 13.90
N ALA A 106 -1.89 14.76 12.76
CA ALA A 106 -0.76 15.60 12.38
C ALA A 106 -0.90 17.06 12.82
N LEU A 107 -2.11 17.62 12.87
CA LEU A 107 -2.36 19.05 13.05
C LEU A 107 -3.23 19.36 14.28
N GLU A 108 -3.21 20.62 14.70
CA GLU A 108 -4.08 21.12 15.76
C GLU A 108 -5.55 21.21 15.28
N PRO A 109 -6.54 21.02 16.17
CA PRO A 109 -7.96 21.04 15.80
C PRO A 109 -8.42 22.31 15.06
N ASP A 110 -7.87 23.46 15.41
CA ASP A 110 -8.23 24.76 14.85
C ASP A 110 -7.69 25.00 13.42
N GLN A 111 -6.71 24.18 13.01
CA GLN A 111 -6.20 24.14 11.64
C GLN A 111 -7.09 23.32 10.71
N ILE A 112 -8.04 22.55 11.22
CA ILE A 112 -8.79 21.57 10.42
C ILE A 112 -10.22 22.07 10.23
N ILE A 113 -10.60 22.22 8.97
CA ILE A 113 -11.97 22.48 8.56
C ILE A 113 -12.46 21.21 7.88
N ALA A 114 -13.29 20.42 8.55
CA ALA A 114 -13.86 19.21 7.98
C ALA A 114 -15.31 19.46 7.57
N VAL A 115 -15.67 19.10 6.35
CA VAL A 115 -17.02 19.27 5.81
C VAL A 115 -17.56 17.92 5.38
N HIS A 116 -18.75 17.55 5.85
CA HIS A 116 -19.46 16.36 5.38
C HIS A 116 -20.77 16.77 4.71
N ILE A 117 -20.90 16.44 3.43
CA ILE A 117 -22.11 16.74 2.65
C ILE A 117 -22.90 15.44 2.49
N ASP A 118 -24.04 15.35 3.17
CA ASP A 118 -25.06 14.36 2.83
C ASP A 118 -25.75 14.79 1.54
N ASN A 119 -25.59 14.00 0.49
CA ASN A 119 -26.15 14.26 -0.83
C ASN A 119 -27.60 13.72 -0.99
N GLY A 120 -28.16 13.08 0.05
CA GLY A 120 -29.47 12.45 0.05
C GLY A 120 -29.50 11.01 -0.48
N PHE A 121 -28.35 10.44 -0.87
CA PHE A 121 -28.21 9.07 -1.39
C PHE A 121 -27.31 8.19 -0.52
N MET A 122 -27.06 8.61 0.71
CA MET A 122 -26.27 7.86 1.70
C MET A 122 -27.03 6.63 2.19
N ARG A 123 -26.31 5.61 2.69
CA ARG A 123 -26.97 4.45 3.32
C ARG A 123 -27.62 4.86 4.64
N HIS A 124 -28.54 4.01 5.12
CA HIS A 124 -29.22 4.22 6.40
C HIS A 124 -28.22 4.57 7.51
N GLU A 125 -28.40 5.76 8.11
CA GLU A 125 -27.57 6.31 9.20
C GLU A 125 -26.07 6.50 8.89
N GLU A 126 -25.65 6.43 7.62
CA GLU A 126 -24.24 6.53 7.26
C GLU A 126 -23.65 7.90 7.64
N SER A 127 -24.33 9.00 7.31
CA SER A 127 -23.88 10.35 7.66
C SER A 127 -23.77 10.58 9.16
N ALA A 128 -24.75 10.10 9.95
CA ALA A 128 -24.72 10.19 11.40
C ALA A 128 -23.55 9.39 12.00
N ASN A 129 -23.24 8.21 11.44
CA ASN A 129 -22.13 7.38 11.87
C ASN A 129 -20.77 8.00 11.52
N VAL A 130 -20.64 8.61 10.34
CA VAL A 130 -19.45 9.37 9.93
C VAL A 130 -19.22 10.53 10.88
N GLU A 131 -20.26 11.30 11.17
CA GLU A 131 -20.18 12.45 12.07
C GLU A 131 -19.73 12.03 13.47
N LYS A 132 -20.39 11.01 14.04
CA LYS A 132 -20.05 10.47 15.35
C LYS A 132 -18.60 10.00 15.41
N SER A 133 -18.14 9.27 14.39
CA SER A 133 -16.79 8.71 14.35
C SER A 133 -15.71 9.79 14.32
N LEU A 134 -15.91 10.85 13.54
CA LEU A 134 -14.94 11.96 13.45
C LEU A 134 -14.99 12.88 14.66
N ARG A 135 -16.16 13.12 15.25
CA ARG A 135 -16.28 13.87 16.51
C ARG A 135 -15.56 13.15 17.67
N ASN A 136 -15.63 11.82 17.73
CA ASN A 136 -14.95 11.03 18.76
C ASN A 136 -13.42 11.19 18.73
N ILE A 137 -12.83 11.54 17.57
CA ILE A 137 -11.40 11.82 17.44
C ILE A 137 -11.08 13.33 17.47
N GLY A 138 -12.06 14.15 17.86
CA GLY A 138 -11.89 15.59 18.05
C GLY A 138 -11.89 16.41 16.76
N ILE A 139 -12.55 15.93 15.70
CA ILE A 139 -12.81 16.69 14.48
C ILE A 139 -14.24 17.20 14.54
N ASN A 140 -14.40 18.53 14.50
CA ASN A 140 -15.72 19.14 14.33
C ASN A 140 -16.04 19.23 12.86
N LEU A 141 -17.19 18.66 12.48
CA LEU A 141 -17.71 18.70 11.12
C LEU A 141 -18.66 19.88 10.94
N ILE A 142 -18.59 20.46 9.75
CA ILE A 142 -19.55 21.40 9.18
C ILE A 142 -20.42 20.66 8.17
#